data_AF-A0A924TG93-F1
#
_entry.id   AF-A0A924TG93-F1
#
_cell.length_a   1.000
_cell.length_b   1.000
_cell.length_c   1.000
_cell.angle_alpha   90.00
_cell.angle_beta   90.00
_cell.angle_gamma   90.00
#
_symmetry.space_group_name_H-M   'P 1'
#
loop_
_entity.id
_entity.type
_entity.pdbx_description
1 polymer ?
#
loop_
_entity_poly.entity_id
_entity_poly.type
_entity_poly.pdbx_seq_one_letter_code
_entity_poly.pdbx_strand_id
1 'polypeptide(L)' 'MDFIDLKSQYAALKTSVNERMQRVLEHGQYIMGPEVKELELALAQRV' A
#
# COMPACT_ATOMS: atom_id res chain seq x y z
N MET A 1 0.04 -23.41 11.96
CA MET A 1 0.98 -22.94 10.92
C MET A 1 0.11 -22.45 9.79
N ASP A 2 0.11 -21.15 9.53
CA ASP A 2 -0.74 -20.56 8.50
C ASP A 2 -0.12 -20.88 7.12
N PHE A 3 -0.94 -21.31 6.14
CA PHE A 3 -0.49 -21.71 4.81
C PHE A 3 0.17 -20.54 4.04
N ILE A 4 -0.28 -19.31 4.31
CA ILE A 4 0.37 -18.06 3.87
C ILE A 4 0.45 -17.17 5.10
N ASP A 5 1.68 -16.86 5.54
CA ASP A 5 1.90 -16.02 6.72
C ASP A 5 1.84 -14.52 6.38
N LEU A 6 0.60 -14.01 6.34
CA LEU A 6 0.35 -12.58 6.16
C LEU A 6 0.67 -11.75 7.42
N LYS A 7 0.72 -12.38 8.61
CA LYS A 7 0.93 -11.67 9.87
C LYS A 7 2.37 -11.19 10.00
N SER A 8 3.33 -12.06 9.69
CA SER A 8 4.75 -11.67 9.69
C SER A 8 5.06 -10.65 8.60
N GLN A 9 4.47 -10.81 7.41
CA GLN A 9 4.59 -9.83 6.33
C GLN A 9 4.01 -8.47 6.75
N TYR A 10 2.81 -8.45 7.31
CA TYR A 10 2.18 -7.22 7.79
C TYR A 10 3.00 -6.60 8.93
N ALA A 11 3.52 -7.38 9.87
CA ALA A 11 4.36 -6.87 10.96
C ALA A 11 5.62 -6.16 10.45
N ALA A 12 6.28 -6.71 9.43
CA ALA A 12 7.44 -6.10 8.80
C ALA A 12 7.10 -4.81 8.03
N LEU A 13 5.91 -4.75 7.42
CA LEU A 13 5.47 -3.62 6.60
C LEU A 13 4.59 -2.62 7.37
N LYS A 14 4.30 -2.87 8.65
CA LYS A 14 3.28 -2.14 9.42
C LYS A 14 3.50 -0.63 9.40
N THR A 15 4.73 -0.19 9.60
CA THR A 15 5.07 1.25 9.65
C THR A 15 4.80 1.92 8.31
N SER A 16 5.32 1.37 7.20
CA SER A 16 5.16 1.98 5.89
C SER A 16 3.71 1.93 5.38
N VAL A 17 2.99 0.84 5.69
CA VAL A 17 1.56 0.71 5.36
C VAL A 17 0.75 1.76 6.14
N ASN A 18 1.01 1.94 7.43
CA ASN A 18 0.34 2.95 8.25
C ASN A 18 0.60 4.38 7.76
N GLU A 19 1.85 4.71 7.42
CA GLU A 19 2.20 6.03 6.89
C GLU A 19 1.46 6.32 5.58
N ARG A 20 1.40 5.36 4.64
CA ARG A 20 0.66 5.55 3.39
C ARG A 20 -0.84 5.64 3.62
N MET A 21 -1.40 4.85 4.54
CA MET A 21 -2.81 4.96 4.91
C MET A 21 -3.13 6.35 5.50
N GLN A 22 -2.25 6.90 6.35
CA GLN A 22 -2.41 8.26 6.88
C GLN A 22 -2.42 9.30 5.77
N ARG A 23 -1.49 9.23 4.82
CA ARG A 23 -1.45 10.16 3.68
C ARG A 23 -2.77 10.16 2.90
N VAL A 24 -3.34 8.99 2.63
CA VAL A 24 -4.66 8.86 1.96
C VAL A 24 -5.78 9.53 2.76
N LEU A 25 -5.77 9.37 4.08
CA LEU A 25 -6.72 10.01 4.98
C LEU A 25 -6.53 11.54 5.02
N GLU A 26 -5.29 12.03 4.98
CA GLU A 26 -4.97 13.46 5.04
C GLU A 26 -5.47 14.24 3.82
N HIS A 27 -5.25 13.72 2.60
CA HIS A 27 -5.74 14.38 1.39
C HIS A 27 -7.19 13.99 1.02
N GLY A 28 -7.74 12.93 1.61
CA GLY A 28 -9.15 12.54 1.49
C GLY A 28 -9.60 12.09 0.09
N GLN A 29 -8.65 11.74 -0.79
CA GLN A 29 -8.95 11.31 -2.17
C GLN A 29 -9.03 9.78 -2.23
N TYR A 30 -10.17 9.23 -1.83
CA TYR A 30 -10.35 7.78 -1.75
C TYR A 30 -10.58 7.08 -3.10
N ILE A 31 -10.98 7.83 -4.13
CA ILE A 31 -11.24 7.32 -5.48
C ILE A 31 -10.23 7.93 -6.44
N MET A 32 -9.49 7.08 -7.16
CA MET A 32 -8.46 7.51 -8.15
C MET A 32 -7.43 8.50 -7.59
N GLY A 33 -7.02 8.30 -6.33
CA GLY A 33 -5.99 9.10 -5.67
C GLY A 33 -4.60 8.93 -6.29
N PRO A 34 -3.64 9.78 -5.89
CA PRO A 34 -2.28 9.77 -6.42
C PRO A 34 -1.57 8.43 -6.24
N GLU A 35 -1.86 7.70 -5.17
CA GLU A 35 -1.30 6.38 -4.86
C GLU A 35 -1.68 5.32 -5.92
N VAL A 36 -2.88 5.42 -6.51
CA VAL A 36 -3.32 4.50 -7.57
C VAL A 36 -2.45 4.67 -8.81
N LYS A 37 -2.25 5.93 -9.23
CA LYS A 37 -1.41 6.25 -10.40
C LYS A 37 0.06 5.90 -10.16
N GLU A 38 0.57 6.11 -8.94
CA GLU A 38 1.92 5.68 -8.54
C GLU A 38 2.08 4.17 -8.71
N LEU A 39 1.12 3.38 -8.20
CA LEU A 39 1.14 1.92 -8.30
C LEU A 39 1.06 1.45 -9.75
N GLU A 40 0.13 1.98 -10.54
CA GLU A 40 -0.03 1.63 -11.96
C GLU A 40 1.25 1.85 -12.75
N LEU A 41 1.93 2.98 -12.54
CA LEU A 41 3.21 3.28 -13.19
C LEU A 41 4.30 2.29 -12.76
N ALA A 42 4.39 2.02 -11.46
CA ALA A 42 5.39 1.10 -10.90
C ALA A 42 5.18 -0.36 -11.33
N LEU A 43 3.93 -0.75 -11.62
CA LEU A 43 3.62 -2.05 -12.19
C LEU A 43 3.93 -2.09 -13.69
N ALA A 44 3.55 -1.05 -14.44
CA ALA A 44 3.83 -0.95 -15.87
C ALA A 44 5.34 -1.02 -16.18
N GLN A 45 6.20 -0.50 -15.30
CA GLN A 45 7.67 -0.60 -15.43
C GLN A 45 8.24 -2.00 -15.13
N ARG A 46 7.47 -2.88 -14.50
CA ARG A 46 7.90 -4.24 -14.13
C ARG A 46 7.46 -5.31 -15.14
N VAL A 47 6.71 -4.93 -16.17
CA VAL A 47 6.22 -5.82 -17.24
C VAL A 47 7.11 -5.72 -18.47
#